data_AF-A0A7W0ZLJ9-F1
#
_entry.id   AF-A0A7W0ZLJ9-F1
#
_cell.length_a   1.000
_cell.length_b   1.000
_cell.length_c   1.000
_cell.angle_alpha   90.00
_cell.angle_beta   90.00
_cell.angle_gamma   90.00
#
_symmetry.space_group_name_H-M   'P 1'
#
loop_
_entity.id
_entity.type
_entity.pdbx_description
1 polymer ?
#
loop_
_entity_poly.entity_id
_entity_poly.type
_entity_poly.pdbx_seq_one_letter_code
_entity_poly.pdbx_strand_id
1 'polypeptide(L)' 'MKNKTQESIESRPQPKDAPVRIGSGFARKDLLGIGELSAAEITHVLDVSESFRDIAQREIKKVPTLRGRTVINLFFEPST' A
#
# COMPACT_ATOMS: atom_id res chain seq x y z
N MET A 1 -0.20 28.63 -47.94
CA MET A 1 -0.31 27.23 -47.47
C MET A 1 -0.88 27.26 -46.06
N LYS A 2 -2.08 26.70 -45.87
CA LYS A 2 -2.86 26.76 -44.62
C LYS A 2 -2.78 25.39 -43.94
N ASN A 3 -2.21 25.32 -42.74
CA ASN A 3 -2.37 24.14 -41.89
C ASN A 3 -3.01 24.60 -40.57
N LYS A 4 -4.34 24.60 -40.58
CA LYS A 4 -5.24 24.69 -39.42
C LYS A 4 -5.47 23.27 -38.89
N THR A 5 -5.99 23.18 -37.66
CA THR A 5 -6.62 22.01 -37.02
C THR A 5 -5.57 21.17 -36.26
N GLN A 6 -5.24 21.41 -34.98
CA GLN A 6 -6.07 21.56 -33.78
C GLN A 6 -7.17 20.50 -33.64
N GLU A 7 -7.18 19.87 -32.46
CA GLU A 7 -8.16 18.93 -31.91
C GLU A 7 -8.05 17.45 -32.32
N SER A 8 -7.47 16.68 -31.39
CA SER A 8 -8.14 15.54 -30.74
C SER A 8 -7.14 14.90 -29.75
N ILE A 9 -7.17 15.30 -28.47
CA ILE A 9 -7.87 14.62 -27.35
C ILE A 9 -7.19 13.28 -26.98
N GLU A 10 -6.44 13.22 -25.88
CA GLU A 10 -6.94 12.78 -24.55
C GLU A 10 -6.49 11.34 -24.30
N SER A 11 -5.45 11.10 -23.51
CA SER A 11 -5.52 11.24 -22.06
C SER A 11 -4.11 11.27 -21.49
N ARG A 12 -3.61 12.47 -21.17
CA ARG A 12 -2.64 12.55 -20.10
C ARG A 12 -3.45 12.29 -18.83
N PRO A 13 -3.20 11.20 -18.07
CA PRO A 13 -3.98 10.96 -16.87
C PRO A 13 -3.84 12.19 -15.97
N GLN A 14 -4.99 12.83 -15.74
CA GLN A 14 -5.12 13.93 -14.79
C GLN A 14 -4.65 13.43 -13.41
N PRO A 15 -4.03 14.26 -12.56
CA PRO A 15 -3.43 13.86 -11.29
C PRO A 15 -4.45 13.47 -10.20
N LYS A 16 -5.65 13.00 -10.59
CA LYS A 16 -6.65 12.40 -9.69
C LYS A 16 -6.26 11.00 -9.22
N ASP A 17 -5.36 10.34 -9.97
CA ASP A 17 -4.80 9.01 -9.66
C ASP A 17 -3.33 9.09 -9.20
N ALA A 18 -2.81 10.30 -9.01
CA ALA A 18 -1.48 10.46 -8.42
C ALA A 18 -1.56 9.97 -6.96
N PRO A 19 -0.74 9.01 -6.53
CA PRO A 19 -0.74 8.59 -5.14
C PRO A 19 -0.44 9.82 -4.30
N VAL A 20 -1.40 10.17 -3.44
CA VAL A 20 -1.22 11.21 -2.42
C VAL A 20 0.05 10.83 -1.65
N ARG A 21 1.09 11.66 -1.77
CA ARG A 21 2.34 11.46 -1.03
C ARG A 21 2.13 11.88 0.42
N ILE A 22 1.41 11.04 1.16
CA ILE A 22 1.48 11.03 2.62
C ILE A 22 2.76 10.25 2.96
N GLY A 23 3.64 10.84 3.78
CA GLY A 23 5.02 10.41 3.98
C GLY A 23 5.22 8.91 4.27
N SER A 24 6.34 8.38 3.76
CA SER A 24 7.03 7.12 4.15
C SER A 24 6.17 5.90 4.54
N GLY A 25 4.97 5.73 4.00
CA GLY A 25 4.05 4.65 4.36
C GLY A 25 3.42 3.96 3.15
N PHE A 26 2.96 2.73 3.35
CA PHE A 26 2.25 1.93 2.36
C PHE A 26 0.98 2.65 1.89
N ALA A 27 0.88 2.95 0.60
CA ALA A 27 -0.13 3.87 0.05
C ALA A 27 -1.51 3.25 -0.18
N ARG A 28 -1.63 1.91 -0.14
CA ARG A 28 -2.88 1.21 -0.43
C ARG A 28 -3.74 1.06 0.81
N LYS A 29 -5.05 1.22 0.64
CA LYS A 29 -6.05 0.94 1.67
C LYS A 29 -6.31 -0.56 1.81
N ASP A 30 -6.56 -1.23 0.70
CA ASP A 30 -6.94 -2.66 0.66
C ASP A 30 -5.85 -3.48 -0.04
N LEU A 31 -5.55 -4.68 0.48
CA LEU A 31 -4.58 -5.62 -0.08
C LEU A 31 -5.30 -6.91 -0.52
N LEU A 32 -5.77 -6.93 -1.77
CA LEU A 32 -6.57 -8.04 -2.32
C LEU A 32 -5.74 -9.07 -3.10
N GLY A 33 -4.49 -8.73 -3.47
CA GLY A 33 -3.59 -9.60 -4.21
C GLY A 33 -2.23 -8.95 -4.44
N ILE A 34 -1.28 -9.72 -4.97
CA ILE A 34 0.10 -9.28 -5.20
C ILE A 34 0.38 -8.78 -6.63
N GLY A 35 -0.49 -9.11 -7.60
CA GLY A 35 -0.23 -8.85 -9.02
C GLY A 35 -0.12 -7.37 -9.38
N GLU A 36 -0.76 -6.50 -8.60
CA GLU A 36 -0.71 -5.05 -8.81
C GLU A 36 0.40 -4.36 -8.01
N LEU A 37 1.10 -5.07 -7.14
CA LEU A 37 2.13 -4.47 -6.30
C LEU A 37 3.37 -4.17 -7.12
N SER A 38 3.86 -2.94 -7.00
CA SER A 38 5.18 -2.59 -7.51
C SER A 38 6.28 -3.22 -6.67
N ALA A 39 7.47 -3.40 -7.26
CA ALA A 39 8.63 -3.90 -6.53
C ALA A 39 8.95 -3.04 -5.28
N ALA A 40 8.81 -1.71 -5.39
CA ALA A 40 9.06 -0.81 -4.28
C ALA A 40 8.08 -1.00 -3.11
N GLU A 41 6.80 -1.25 -3.40
CA GLU A 41 5.79 -1.55 -2.36
C GLU A 41 6.09 -2.87 -1.65
N ILE A 42 6.51 -3.89 -2.39
CA ILE A 42 6.92 -5.18 -1.84
C ILE A 42 8.13 -4.98 -0.92
N THR A 43 9.18 -4.32 -1.41
CA THR A 43 10.38 -4.04 -0.62
C THR A 43 10.05 -3.26 0.64
N HIS A 44 9.18 -2.25 0.56
CA HIS A 44 8.76 -1.49 1.75
C HIS A 44 8.13 -2.38 2.84
N VAL A 45 7.26 -3.33 2.47
CA VAL A 45 6.67 -4.28 3.43
C VAL A 45 7.75 -5.17 4.06
N LEU A 46 8.73 -5.61 3.27
CA LEU A 46 9.84 -6.43 3.75
C LEU A 46 10.75 -5.65 4.72
N ASP A 47 11.11 -4.42 4.39
CA ASP A 47 11.94 -3.55 5.22
C ASP A 47 11.26 -3.28 6.58
N VAL A 48 9.95 -2.98 6.57
CA VAL A 48 9.19 -2.82 7.82
C VAL A 48 9.16 -4.12 8.62
N SER A 49 9.01 -5.28 7.96
CA SER A 49 8.96 -6.59 8.62
C SER A 49 10.26 -6.94 9.34
N GLU A 50 11.42 -6.49 8.85
CA GLU A 50 12.70 -6.69 9.56
C GLU A 50 12.68 -6.06 10.95
N SER A 51 12.11 -4.86 11.10
CA SER A 51 11.98 -4.21 12.41
C SER A 51 11.08 -4.97 13.40
N PHE A 52 10.15 -5.78 12.89
CA PHE A 52 9.25 -6.60 13.72
C PHE A 52 9.92 -7.89 14.22
N ARG A 53 10.99 -8.36 13.58
CA ARG A 53 11.77 -9.52 14.06
C ARG A 53 12.26 -9.29 15.49
N ASP A 54 12.82 -8.11 15.74
CA ASP A 54 13.36 -7.77 17.06
C ASP A 54 12.24 -7.60 18.10
N ILE A 55 11.04 -7.20 17.68
CA ILE A 55 9.85 -7.14 18.57
C ILE A 55 9.39 -8.54 18.93
N ALA A 56 9.40 -9.48 17.98
CA ALA A 56 8.97 -10.86 18.20
C ALA A 56 9.86 -11.63 19.20
N GLN A 57 11.12 -11.21 19.36
CA GLN A 57 12.09 -11.77 20.31
C GLN A 57 11.98 -11.19 21.73
N ARG A 58 11.26 -10.07 21.92
CA ARG A 58 11.08 -9.46 23.24
C ARG A 58 10.14 -10.29 24.10
N GLU A 59 10.36 -10.25 25.41
CA GLU A 59 9.44 -10.83 26.40
C GLU A 59 8.03 -10.24 26.28
N ILE A 60 7.95 -8.94 25.99
CA ILE A 60 6.70 -8.24 25.70
C ILE A 60 6.66 -7.88 24.20
N LYS A 61 5.87 -8.65 23.45
CA LYS A 61 5.70 -8.52 21.99
C LYS A 61 4.72 -7.42 21.56
N LYS A 62 4.24 -6.59 22.50
CA LYS A 62 3.20 -5.58 22.23
C LYS A 62 3.84 -4.27 21.80
N VAL A 63 3.45 -3.78 20.62
CA VAL A 63 3.79 -2.43 20.15
C VAL A 63 2.62 -1.48 20.35
N PRO A 64 2.86 -0.19 20.66
CA PRO A 64 1.80 0.79 20.89
C PRO A 64 1.02 1.16 19.62
N THR A 65 1.56 0.87 18.43
CA THR A 65 1.06 1.35 17.14
C THR A 65 -0.38 0.92 16.83
N LEU A 66 -0.83 -0.24 17.33
CA LEU A 66 -2.19 -0.75 17.13
C LEU A 66 -3.09 -0.55 18.36
N ARG A 67 -2.67 0.22 19.37
CA ARG A 67 -3.47 0.45 20.57
C ARG A 67 -4.80 1.12 20.21
N GLY A 68 -5.90 0.57 20.71
CA GLY A 68 -7.25 1.05 20.39
C GLY A 68 -7.75 0.65 19.00
N ARG A 69 -7.02 -0.21 18.26
CA ARG A 69 -7.47 -0.81 17.01
C ARG A 69 -7.91 -2.26 17.25
N THR A 70 -9.02 -2.64 16.65
CA THR A 70 -9.52 -4.02 16.63
C THR A 70 -9.31 -4.60 15.25
N VAL A 71 -8.65 -5.76 15.17
CA VAL A 71 -8.47 -6.52 13.93
C VAL A 71 -9.45 -7.69 13.94
N ILE A 72 -10.26 -7.83 12.89
CA ILE A 72 -11.26 -8.88 12.75
C ILE A 72 -10.76 -9.91 11.74
N ASN A 73 -10.60 -11.16 12.18
CA ASN A 73 -10.28 -12.30 11.33
C ASN A 73 -11.57 -13.02 10.94
N LEU A 74 -11.92 -12.99 9.65
CA LEU A 74 -13.12 -13.63 9.12
C LEU A 74 -12.72 -14.72 8.12
N PHE A 75 -12.92 -15.98 8.51
CA PHE A 75 -12.65 -17.15 7.67
C PHE A 75 -13.93 -17.96 7.51
N PHE A 76 -14.32 -18.26 6.26
CA PHE A 76 -15.46 -19.14 5.96
C PHE A 76 -15.07 -20.63 6.03
N GLU A 77 -13.76 -20.92 5.96
CA GLU A 77 -13.17 -22.24 6.06
C GLU A 77 -12.03 -22.22 7.10
N PRO A 78 -11.76 -23.30 7.84
CA PRO A 78 -10.70 -23.31 8.86
C PRO A 78 -9.31 -22.94 8.31
N SER A 79 -8.58 -22.08 9.03
CA SER A 79 -7.20 -21.68 8.76
C SER A 79 -6.47 -21.48 10.09
N THR A 80 -5.22 -21.94 10.22
CA THR A 80 -4.42 -21.91 11.47
C THR A 80 -3.10 -21.17 11.27
#